data_AF-A0A940H484-F1
#
_entry.id   AF-A0A940H484-F1
#
_cell.length_a   1.000
_cell.length_b   1.000
_cell.length_c   1.000
_cell.angle_alpha   90.00
_cell.angle_beta   90.00
_cell.angle_gamma   90.00
#
_symmetry.space_group_name_H-M   'P 1'
#
loop_
_entity.id
_entity.type
_entity.pdbx_description
1 polymer ?
#
loop_
_entity_poly.entity_id
_entity_poly.type
_entity_poly.pdbx_seq_one_letter_code
_entity_poly.pdbx_strand_id
1 'polypeptide(L)'
;MSDQPSARESAMQINQLIVDLWLATEGQAPRPEDFELTGQQHAVLEQIAADPSITPGLLADRLGVSKGAISQHLTALESSGHITRTRSPQDGRVQVLQLGRRGEEYRESMNRYEQYMADTAIEKLSAADLAEIVAALRKLKSAFATEG
;
A
#
# COMPACT_ATOMS: atom_id res chain seq x y z
N MET A 1 -10.11 -40.97 6.41
CA MET A 1 -11.10 -39.89 6.22
C MET A 1 -10.36 -38.59 6.48
N SER A 2 -10.16 -37.75 5.46
CA SER A 2 -9.51 -36.45 5.64
C SER A 2 -10.46 -35.56 6.42
N ASP A 3 -10.04 -35.15 7.61
CA ASP A 3 -10.72 -34.12 8.39
C ASP A 3 -10.36 -32.78 7.74
N GLN A 4 -11.20 -32.32 6.82
CA GLN A 4 -11.03 -30.97 6.28
C GLN A 4 -11.42 -29.98 7.38
N PRO A 5 -10.59 -28.95 7.67
CA PRO A 5 -10.92 -27.93 8.64
C PRO A 5 -12.26 -27.28 8.28
N SER A 6 -13.04 -26.94 9.30
CA SER A 6 -14.28 -26.20 9.12
C SER A 6 -14.02 -24.84 8.46
N ALA A 7 -15.04 -24.26 7.81
CA ALA A 7 -14.92 -22.95 7.17
C ALA A 7 -14.38 -21.85 8.11
N ARG A 8 -14.74 -21.93 9.40
CA ARG A 8 -14.26 -21.01 10.43
C ARG A 8 -12.77 -21.24 10.74
N GLU A 9 -12.33 -22.49 10.83
CA GLU A 9 -10.91 -22.81 11.04
C GLU A 9 -10.07 -22.40 9.84
N SER A 10 -10.53 -22.63 8.61
CA SER A 10 -9.85 -22.13 7.40
C SER A 10 -9.76 -20.60 7.40
N ALA A 11 -10.82 -19.89 7.80
CA ALA A 11 -10.80 -18.43 7.90
C ALA A 11 -9.81 -17.93 8.96
N MET A 12 -9.70 -18.62 10.11
CA MET A 12 -8.70 -18.30 11.13
C MET A 12 -7.28 -18.62 10.65
N GLN A 13 -7.10 -19.71 9.90
CA GLN A 13 -5.81 -20.08 9.33
C GLN A 13 -5.30 -19.05 8.32
N ILE A 14 -6.19 -18.38 7.57
CA ILE A 14 -5.80 -17.26 6.70
C ILE A 14 -5.10 -16.16 7.52
N ASN A 15 -5.65 -15.79 8.69
CA ASN A 15 -5.02 -14.79 9.53
C ASN A 15 -3.64 -15.24 10.03
N GLN A 16 -3.52 -16.52 10.41
CA GLN A 16 -2.23 -17.08 10.82
C GLN A 16 -1.20 -17.05 9.67
N LEU A 17 -1.61 -17.42 8.45
CA LEU A 17 -0.74 -17.39 7.27
C LEU A 17 -0.28 -15.97 6.92
N ILE A 18 -1.13 -14.95 7.12
CA ILE A 18 -0.74 -13.55 6.93
C ILE A 18 0.34 -13.16 7.95
N VAL A 19 0.18 -13.56 9.22
CA VAL A 19 1.17 -13.28 10.27
C VAL A 19 2.48 -14.03 10.00
N ASP A 20 2.42 -15.31 9.63
CA ASP A 20 3.60 -16.12 9.33
C ASP A 20 4.34 -15.57 8.10
N LEU A 21 3.62 -15.11 7.08
CA LEU A 21 4.21 -14.45 5.93
C LEU A 21 4.87 -13.13 6.32
N TRP A 22 4.24 -12.34 7.19
CA TRP A 22 4.84 -11.10 7.72
C TRP A 22 6.13 -11.38 8.49
N LEU A 23 6.15 -12.40 9.35
CA LEU A 23 7.35 -12.82 10.10
C LEU A 23 8.46 -13.33 9.16
N ALA A 24 8.11 -14.11 8.14
CA ALA A 24 9.08 -14.64 7.19
C ALA A 24 9.71 -13.56 6.29
N THR A 25 9.05 -12.42 6.16
CA THR A 25 9.51 -11.26 5.37
C THR A 25 9.94 -10.07 6.23
N GLU A 26 9.98 -10.25 7.55
CA GLU A 26 10.34 -9.20 8.50
C GLU A 26 11.77 -8.71 8.28
N GLY A 27 11.96 -7.39 8.34
CA GLY A 27 13.26 -6.74 8.10
C GLY A 27 13.66 -6.63 6.62
N GLN A 28 12.85 -7.18 5.70
CA GLN A 28 13.09 -7.04 4.25
C GLN A 28 12.26 -5.93 3.63
N ALA A 29 11.05 -5.68 4.15
CA ALA A 29 10.22 -4.56 3.73
C ALA A 29 10.77 -3.23 4.31
N PRO A 30 10.78 -2.14 3.52
CA PRO A 30 11.07 -0.81 4.04
C PRO A 30 10.01 -0.43 5.07
N ARG A 31 10.42 0.00 6.26
CA ARG A 31 9.47 0.40 7.30
C ARG A 31 9.15 1.88 7.13
N PRO A 32 7.90 2.32 7.34
CA PRO A 32 7.55 3.74 7.33
C PRO A 32 8.45 4.60 8.23
N GLU A 33 8.85 4.06 9.38
CA GLU A 33 9.70 4.73 10.36
C GLU A 33 11.11 5.01 9.84
N ASP A 34 11.62 4.17 8.93
CA ASP A 34 12.92 4.39 8.26
C ASP A 34 12.90 5.66 7.39
N PHE A 35 11.70 6.13 7.03
CA PHE A 35 11.46 7.36 6.27
C PHE A 35 10.82 8.46 7.12
N GLU A 36 10.78 8.31 8.44
CA GLU A 36 10.14 9.25 9.39
C GLU A 36 8.63 9.44 9.11
N LEU A 37 7.96 8.40 8.60
CA LEU A 37 6.53 8.41 8.30
C LEU A 37 5.74 7.71 9.40
N THR A 38 4.64 8.32 9.83
CA THR A 38 3.58 7.60 10.56
C THR A 38 2.80 6.68 9.62
N GLY A 39 2.09 5.69 10.16
CA GLY A 39 1.26 4.78 9.35
C GLY A 39 0.23 5.49 8.46
N GLN A 40 -0.36 6.59 8.93
CA GLN A 40 -1.31 7.38 8.12
C GLN A 40 -0.62 8.20 7.02
N GLN A 41 0.52 8.83 7.32
CA GLN A 41 1.30 9.53 6.30
C GLN A 41 1.83 8.58 5.23
N HIS A 42 2.25 7.38 5.64
CA HIS A 42 2.64 6.31 4.75
C HIS A 42 1.49 5.90 3.81
N ALA A 43 0.28 5.69 4.35
CA ALA A 43 -0.90 5.38 3.53
C ALA A 43 -1.20 6.50 2.49
N VAL A 44 -1.09 7.77 2.89
CA VAL A 44 -1.27 8.91 1.98
C VAL A 44 -0.17 8.93 0.89
N LEU A 45 1.08 8.75 1.28
CA LEU A 45 2.22 8.77 0.35
C LEU A 45 2.11 7.63 -0.68
N GLU A 46 1.71 6.43 -0.26
CA GLU A 46 1.47 5.30 -1.15
C GLU A 46 0.40 5.61 -2.21
N GLN A 47 -0.71 6.24 -1.81
CA GLN A 47 -1.76 6.62 -2.77
C GLN A 47 -1.28 7.65 -3.80
N ILE A 48 -0.48 8.65 -3.38
CA ILE A 48 0.09 9.66 -4.29
C ILE A 48 1.08 9.01 -5.26
N ALA A 49 1.89 8.10 -4.74
CA ALA A 49 2.93 7.45 -5.49
C ALA A 49 2.39 6.38 -6.46
N ALA A 50 1.22 5.79 -6.17
CA ALA A 50 0.49 4.92 -7.09
C ALA A 50 -0.29 5.70 -8.16
N ASP A 51 -0.76 6.91 -7.85
CA ASP A 51 -1.53 7.76 -8.76
C ASP A 51 -1.14 9.23 -8.61
N PRO A 52 -0.18 9.73 -9.42
CA PRO A 52 0.26 11.13 -9.38
C PRO A 52 -0.83 12.14 -9.75
N SER A 53 -1.97 11.68 -10.29
CA SER A 53 -3.12 12.53 -10.61
C SER A 53 -4.13 12.63 -9.48
N ILE A 54 -3.89 11.92 -8.36
CA ILE A 54 -4.84 11.85 -7.25
C ILE A 54 -5.06 13.22 -6.61
N THR A 55 -6.33 13.53 -6.35
CA THR A 55 -6.71 14.77 -5.68
C THR A 55 -6.82 14.58 -4.17
N PRO A 56 -6.65 15.64 -3.36
CA PRO A 56 -6.89 15.58 -1.91
C PRO A 56 -8.28 15.08 -1.53
N GLY A 57 -9.30 15.38 -2.35
CA GLY A 57 -10.67 14.88 -2.15
C GLY A 57 -10.73 13.35 -2.30
N LEU A 58 -10.16 12.83 -3.38
CA LEU A 58 -10.14 11.39 -3.63
C LEU A 58 -9.29 10.63 -2.61
N LEU A 59 -8.19 11.23 -2.12
CA LEU A 59 -7.42 10.69 -0.99
C LEU A 59 -8.29 10.54 0.27
N ALA A 60 -9.10 11.55 0.59
CA ALA A 60 -9.98 11.53 1.76
C ALA A 60 -11.01 10.40 1.64
N ASP A 61 -11.64 10.27 0.47
CA ASP A 61 -12.65 9.26 0.20
C ASP A 61 -12.04 7.84 0.26
N ARG A 62 -10.88 7.62 -0.39
CA ARG A 62 -10.21 6.31 -0.40
C ARG A 62 -9.71 5.87 0.97
N LEU A 63 -9.21 6.80 1.78
CA LEU A 63 -8.66 6.50 3.10
C LEU A 63 -9.72 6.56 4.21
N GLY A 64 -10.97 6.94 3.89
CA GLY A 64 -12.06 7.02 4.86
C GLY A 64 -11.83 8.08 5.96
N VAL A 65 -11.13 9.17 5.63
CA VAL A 65 -10.79 10.24 6.58
C VAL A 65 -11.32 11.59 6.11
N SER A 66 -11.32 12.60 7.00
CA SER A 66 -11.79 13.94 6.64
C SER A 66 -10.82 14.68 5.70
N LYS A 67 -11.35 15.60 4.89
CA LYS A 67 -10.52 16.52 4.07
C LYS A 67 -9.53 17.33 4.91
N GLY A 68 -9.91 17.69 6.13
CA GLY A 68 -9.03 18.37 7.08
C GLY A 68 -7.84 17.52 7.49
N ALA A 69 -8.06 16.23 7.77
CA ALA A 69 -7.01 15.27 8.10
C ALA A 69 -6.04 15.08 6.92
N ILE A 70 -6.57 14.88 5.70
CA ILE A 70 -5.73 14.81 4.49
C ILE A 70 -4.90 16.09 4.32
N SER A 71 -5.50 17.27 4.48
CA SER A 71 -4.75 18.52 4.37
C SER A 71 -3.60 18.61 5.37
N GLN A 72 -3.79 18.13 6.61
CA GLN A 72 -2.74 18.08 7.62
C GLN A 72 -1.63 17.10 7.24
N HIS A 73 -1.98 15.89 6.80
CA HIS A 73 -0.99 14.89 6.36
C HIS A 73 -0.19 15.37 5.17
N LEU A 74 -0.84 15.94 4.16
CA LEU A 74 -0.16 16.51 3.00
C LEU A 74 0.80 17.65 3.42
N THR A 75 0.44 18.46 4.42
CA THR A 75 1.30 19.58 4.85
C THR A 75 2.55 19.06 5.56
N ALA A 76 2.39 18.03 6.39
CA ALA A 76 3.50 17.35 7.04
C ALA A 76 4.42 16.65 6.02
N LEU A 77 3.85 15.94 5.04
CA LEU A 77 4.60 15.27 3.96
C LEU A 77 5.38 16.25 3.09
N GLU A 78 4.78 17.40 2.78
CA GLU A 78 5.45 18.45 2.00
C GLU A 78 6.58 19.10 2.80
N SER A 79 6.33 19.43 4.07
CA SER A 79 7.33 20.05 4.95
C SER A 79 8.52 19.12 5.23
N SER A 80 8.29 17.80 5.21
CA SER A 80 9.32 16.78 5.34
C SER A 80 9.94 16.38 3.99
N GLY A 81 9.55 16.99 2.87
CA GLY A 81 10.14 16.74 1.55
C GLY A 81 9.75 15.42 0.88
N HIS A 82 8.71 14.74 1.38
CA HIS A 82 8.18 13.52 0.78
C HIS A 82 7.29 13.80 -0.44
N ILE A 83 6.63 14.97 -0.47
CA ILE A 83 5.83 15.41 -1.61
C ILE A 83 6.16 16.84 -1.99
N THR A 84 5.74 17.23 -3.20
CA THR A 84 5.63 18.62 -3.63
C THR A 84 4.21 18.89 -4.08
N ARG A 85 3.73 20.13 -3.90
CA ARG A 85 2.44 20.57 -4.42
C ARG A 85 2.62 21.67 -5.44
N THR A 86 2.00 21.49 -6.60
CA THR A 86 1.98 22.49 -7.65
C THR A 86 0.54 22.78 -8.07
N ARG A 87 0.28 23.98 -8.60
CA ARG A 87 -1.01 24.25 -9.25
C ARG A 87 -1.00 23.57 -10.61
N SER A 88 -2.11 22.93 -10.98
CA SER A 88 -2.25 22.35 -12.32
C SER A 88 -2.10 23.46 -13.37
N PRO A 89 -1.30 23.23 -14.43
CA PRO A 89 -1.20 24.15 -15.54
C PRO A 89 -2.47 24.17 -16.40
N GLN A 90 -3.32 23.15 -16.32
CA GLN A 90 -4.61 23.10 -17.03
C GLN A 90 -5.72 23.82 -16.26
N ASP A 91 -5.75 23.69 -14.94
CA ASP A 91 -6.67 24.43 -14.06
C ASP A 91 -5.95 24.85 -12.78
N GLY A 92 -5.65 26.15 -12.67
CA GLY A 92 -4.95 26.72 -11.51
C GLY A 92 -5.71 26.62 -10.18
N ARG A 93 -6.96 26.13 -10.17
CA ARG A 93 -7.74 25.81 -8.98
C ARG A 93 -7.45 24.40 -8.45
N VAL A 94 -6.87 23.53 -9.27
CA VAL A 94 -6.53 22.15 -8.93
C VAL A 94 -5.07 22.08 -8.46
N GLN A 95 -4.83 21.34 -7.37
CA GLN A 95 -3.48 21.01 -6.92
C GLN A 95 -3.06 19.65 -7.48
N VAL A 96 -1.84 19.58 -7.98
CA VAL A 96 -1.17 18.34 -8.38
C VAL A 96 -0.20 17.96 -7.26
N LEU A 97 -0.26 16.71 -6.84
CA LEU A 97 0.62 16.13 -5.82
C LEU A 97 1.67 15.28 -6.53
N GLN A 98 2.95 15.56 -6.28
CA GLN A 98 4.05 14.79 -6.83
C GLN A 98 4.97 14.32 -5.70
N LEU A 99 5.73 13.26 -5.93
CA LEU A 99 6.77 12.87 -5.00
C LEU A 99 7.85 13.96 -4.93
N GLY A 100 8.26 14.26 -3.70
CA GLY A 100 9.48 15.02 -3.43
C GLY A 100 10.65 14.05 -3.34
N ARG A 101 11.86 14.57 -3.15
CA ARG A 101 13.08 13.77 -3.10
C ARG A 101 12.98 12.58 -2.14
N ARG A 102 12.47 12.79 -0.91
CA ARG A 102 12.36 11.71 0.08
C ARG A 102 11.24 10.72 -0.26
N GLY A 103 10.21 11.19 -0.96
CA GLY A 103 9.16 10.32 -1.48
C GLY A 103 9.67 9.40 -2.58
N GLU A 104 10.58 9.89 -3.43
CA GLU A 104 11.26 9.07 -4.44
C GLU A 104 12.22 8.06 -3.80
N GLU A 105 13.02 8.47 -2.80
CA GLU A 105 13.88 7.56 -2.04
C GLU A 105 13.07 6.42 -1.39
N TYR A 106 11.89 6.75 -0.85
CA TYR A 106 10.92 5.78 -0.36
C TYR A 106 10.40 4.85 -1.46
N ARG A 107 9.93 5.39 -2.59
CA ARG A 107 9.39 4.62 -3.72
C ARG A 107 10.45 3.69 -4.31
N GLU A 108 11.70 4.13 -4.43
CA GLU A 108 12.80 3.28 -4.87
C GLU A 108 13.05 2.11 -3.91
N SER A 109 12.97 2.35 -2.60
CA SER A 109 13.11 1.30 -1.59
C SER A 109 11.99 0.27 -1.69
N MET A 110 10.75 0.74 -1.85
CA MET A 110 9.58 -0.13 -2.07
C MET A 110 9.73 -0.95 -3.35
N ASN A 111 10.14 -0.32 -4.47
CA ASN A 111 10.34 -1.02 -5.74
C ASN A 111 11.41 -2.12 -5.63
N ARG A 112 12.50 -1.88 -4.91
CA ARG A 112 13.53 -2.91 -4.65
C ARG A 112 12.97 -4.08 -3.86
N TYR A 113 12.15 -3.79 -2.85
CA TYR A 113 11.50 -4.84 -2.06
C TYR A 113 10.48 -5.64 -2.88
N GLU A 114 9.66 -4.97 -3.70
CA GLU A 114 8.72 -5.62 -4.61
C GLU A 114 9.44 -6.56 -5.60
N GLN A 115 10.57 -6.11 -6.17
CA GLN A 115 11.40 -6.94 -7.05
C GLN A 115 11.98 -8.14 -6.31
N TYR A 116 12.54 -7.93 -5.12
CA TYR A 116 13.06 -9.02 -4.28
C TYR A 116 11.99 -10.09 -3.98
N MET A 117 10.78 -9.65 -3.64
CA MET A 117 9.65 -10.56 -3.37
C MET A 117 9.22 -11.32 -4.63
N ALA A 118 9.15 -10.62 -5.77
CA ALA A 118 8.81 -11.23 -7.05
C ALA A 118 9.84 -12.30 -7.46
N ASP A 119 11.13 -11.97 -7.38
CA ASP A 119 12.24 -12.87 -7.73
C ASP A 119 12.25 -14.11 -6.82
N THR A 120 12.09 -13.92 -5.50
CA THR A 120 12.00 -15.03 -4.54
C THR A 120 10.80 -15.94 -4.84
N ALA A 121 9.66 -15.36 -5.23
CA ALA A 121 8.46 -16.13 -5.55
C ALA A 121 8.63 -16.96 -6.83
N ILE A 122 9.16 -16.37 -7.92
CA ILE A 122 9.36 -17.09 -9.19
C ILE A 122 10.43 -18.19 -9.11
N GLU A 123 11.37 -18.10 -8.16
CA GLU A 123 12.35 -19.16 -7.90
C GLU A 123 11.73 -20.41 -7.27
N LYS A 124 10.62 -20.27 -6.53
CA LYS A 124 10.04 -21.34 -5.70
C LYS A 124 8.66 -21.80 -6.15
N LEU A 125 7.97 -21.00 -6.96
CA LEU A 125 6.58 -21.22 -7.35
C LEU A 125 6.45 -21.28 -8.87
N SER A 126 5.58 -22.17 -9.36
CA SER A 126 5.24 -22.20 -10.78
C SER A 126 4.32 -21.03 -11.14
N ALA A 127 4.23 -20.72 -12.44
CA ALA A 127 3.26 -19.73 -12.94
C ALA A 127 1.81 -20.06 -12.56
N ALA A 128 1.47 -21.35 -12.44
CA ALA A 128 0.14 -21.80 -12.03
C ALA A 128 -0.10 -21.49 -10.53
N ASP A 129 0.86 -21.79 -9.66
CA ASP A 129 0.78 -21.49 -8.22
C ASP A 129 0.61 -19.98 -8.00
N LEU A 130 1.39 -19.16 -8.70
CA LEU A 130 1.30 -17.70 -8.63
C LEU A 130 -0.09 -17.21 -9.06
N ALA A 131 -0.62 -17.73 -10.18
CA ALA A 131 -1.95 -17.36 -10.65
C ALA A 131 -3.06 -17.76 -9.65
N GLU A 132 -2.94 -18.94 -9.03
CA GLU A 132 -3.87 -19.41 -8.01
C GLU A 132 -3.83 -18.52 -6.76
N ILE A 133 -2.64 -18.22 -6.24
CA ILE A 133 -2.45 -17.34 -5.08
C ILE A 133 -3.03 -15.95 -5.36
N VAL A 134 -2.73 -15.36 -6.51
CA VAL A 134 -3.29 -14.05 -6.92
C VAL A 134 -4.83 -14.10 -6.95
N ALA A 135 -5.42 -15.16 -7.50
CA ALA A 135 -6.87 -15.32 -7.53
C ALA A 135 -7.46 -15.46 -6.12
N ALA A 136 -6.83 -16.23 -5.24
CA ALA A 136 -7.25 -16.41 -3.86
C ALA A 136 -7.18 -15.10 -3.06
N LEU A 137 -6.08 -14.35 -3.16
CA LEU A 137 -5.90 -13.07 -2.47
C LEU A 137 -6.89 -12.01 -2.97
N ARG A 138 -7.23 -11.97 -4.27
CA ARG A 138 -8.28 -11.09 -4.80
C ARG A 138 -9.65 -11.41 -4.21
N LYS A 139 -10.01 -12.69 -4.13
CA LYS A 139 -11.26 -13.14 -3.48
C LYS A 139 -11.28 -12.73 -2.01
N LEU A 140 -10.19 -12.98 -1.29
CA LEU A 140 -10.06 -12.59 0.12
C LEU A 140 -10.22 -11.07 0.29
N LYS A 141 -9.54 -10.26 -0.51
CA LYS A 141 -9.68 -8.80 -0.50
C LYS A 141 -11.12 -8.36 -0.71
N SER A 142 -11.84 -8.97 -1.66
CA SER A 142 -13.25 -8.61 -1.94
C SER A 142 -14.19 -8.89 -0.77
N ALA A 143 -13.87 -9.85 0.11
CA ALA A 143 -14.68 -10.14 1.29
C ALA A 143 -14.58 -9.05 2.39
N PHE A 144 -13.55 -8.20 2.33
CA PHE A 144 -13.31 -7.11 3.28
C PHE A 144 -13.45 -5.71 2.67
N ALA A 145 -13.59 -5.62 1.33
CA ALA A 145 -13.88 -4.35 0.68
C ALA A 145 -15.34 -4.00 0.96
N THR A 146 -15.58 -2.96 1.74
CA THR A 146 -16.92 -2.41 1.95
C THR A 146 -17.48 -1.99 0.59
N GLU A 147 -18.63 -2.53 0.19
CA GLU A 147 -19.46 -1.91 -0.84
C GLU A 147 -19.83 -0.52 -0.30
N GLY A 148 -19.34 0.53 -0.98
CA GLY A 148 -19.75 1.91 -0.76
C GLY A 148 -21.08 2.19 -1.44
#